data_AF-A0A8H6IHJ4-F1
#
_entry.id   AF-A0A8H6IHJ4-F1
#
_cell.length_a   1.000
_cell.length_b   1.000
_cell.length_c   1.000
_cell.angle_alpha   90.00
_cell.angle_beta   90.00
_cell.angle_gamma   90.00
#
_symmetry.space_group_name_H-M   'P 1'
#
loop_
_entity.id
_entity.type
_entity.pdbx_description
1 polymer ?
#
loop_
_entity_poly.entity_id
_entity_poly.type
_entity_poly.pdbx_seq_one_letter_code
_entity_poly.pdbx_strand_id
1 'polypeptide(L)'
;MNKWFDVSAMMMRRKLGVLVVQETHLRQEDQDKLNERLKQKIFIINSSNPRQPNANGVAVILNRRSTAWAETRRWVLVPGRALMVQFPWKNSRQHRTILVVYAPNSAKENESFWRTLVRDTGCQFL
;
A
#
# COMPACT_ATOMS: atom_id res chain seq x y z
N MET A 1 19.15 -9.07 -8.20
CA MET A 1 19.07 -7.64 -7.85
C MET A 1 17.64 -7.36 -7.38
N ASN A 2 17.43 -6.82 -6.18
CA ASN A 2 16.11 -6.80 -5.55
C ASN A 2 15.25 -5.63 -6.10
N LYS A 3 14.12 -5.94 -6.77
CA LYS A 3 13.20 -4.99 -7.45
C LYS A 3 12.87 -3.72 -6.65
N TRP A 4 12.84 -3.82 -5.33
CA TRP A 4 12.48 -2.72 -4.43
C TRP A 4 13.52 -1.58 -4.40
N PHE A 5 14.78 -1.86 -4.73
CA PHE A 5 15.81 -0.83 -4.88
C PHE A 5 15.55 0.01 -6.14
N ASP A 6 15.16 -0.64 -7.24
CA ASP A 6 14.82 0.05 -8.49
C ASP A 6 13.55 0.89 -8.32
N VAL A 7 12.55 0.36 -7.61
CA VAL A 7 11.34 1.11 -7.21
C VAL A 7 11.71 2.35 -6.39
N SER A 8 12.57 2.19 -5.37
CA SER A 8 13.04 3.33 -4.56
C SER A 8 13.77 4.37 -5.40
N ALA A 9 14.70 3.94 -6.26
CA ALA A 9 15.45 4.82 -7.16
C ALA A 9 14.52 5.55 -8.14
N MET A 10 13.57 4.84 -8.73
CA MET A 10 12.56 5.42 -9.63
C MET A 10 11.72 6.48 -8.92
N MET A 11 11.20 6.18 -7.72
CA MET A 11 10.41 7.15 -6.96
C MET A 11 11.19 8.42 -6.65
N MET A 12 12.49 8.30 -6.30
CA MET A 12 13.34 9.48 -6.08
C MET A 12 13.56 10.27 -7.38
N ARG A 13 13.96 9.58 -8.46
CA ARG A 13 14.27 10.21 -9.75
C ARG A 13 13.06 10.93 -10.35
N ARG A 14 11.88 10.32 -10.26
CA ARG A 14 10.62 10.86 -10.79
C ARG A 14 9.87 11.75 -9.79
N LYS A 15 10.44 12.00 -8.61
CA LYS A 15 9.84 12.81 -7.53
C LYS A 15 8.41 12.36 -7.16
N LEU A 16 8.16 11.05 -7.15
CA LEU A 16 6.87 10.49 -6.76
C LEU A 16 6.72 10.53 -5.24
N GLY A 17 5.62 11.09 -4.75
CA GLY A 17 5.33 11.11 -3.32
C GLY A 17 4.73 9.79 -2.79
N VAL A 18 3.96 9.13 -3.64
CA VAL A 18 3.26 7.87 -3.34
C VAL A 18 3.33 6.99 -4.58
N LEU A 19 3.51 5.68 -4.36
CA LEU A 19 3.35 4.67 -5.39
C LEU A 19 2.48 3.54 -4.84
N VAL A 20 1.51 3.10 -5.65
CA VAL A 20 0.67 1.94 -5.34
C VAL A 20 1.05 0.80 -6.28
N VAL A 21 1.18 -0.41 -5.74
CA VAL A 21 1.57 -1.59 -6.50
C VAL A 21 0.71 -2.79 -6.11
N GLN A 22 0.45 -3.64 -7.10
CA GLN A 22 -0.21 -4.94 -6.96
C GLN A 22 0.83 -6.04 -7.20
N GLU A 23 0.48 -7.29 -6.91
CA GLU A 23 1.34 -8.48 -7.05
C GLU A 23 2.71 -8.30 -6.36
N THR A 24 2.65 -7.85 -5.11
CA THR A 24 3.88 -7.53 -4.36
C THR A 24 4.69 -8.77 -4.02
N HIS A 25 4.01 -9.89 -3.76
CA HIS A 25 4.57 -11.15 -3.24
C HIS A 25 5.49 -10.89 -2.03
N LEU A 26 5.11 -9.94 -1.18
CA LEU A 26 5.93 -9.46 -0.08
C LEU A 26 5.44 -10.02 1.26
N ARG A 27 6.30 -10.77 1.95
CA ARG A 27 6.06 -11.24 3.33
C ARG A 27 6.39 -10.13 4.33
N GLN A 28 5.82 -10.21 5.52
CA GLN A 28 6.02 -9.19 6.57
C GLN A 28 7.50 -9.02 6.92
N GLU A 29 8.23 -10.11 7.14
CA GLU A 29 9.66 -10.06 7.44
C GLU A 29 10.51 -9.39 6.34
N ASP A 30 10.13 -9.62 5.07
CA ASP A 30 10.81 -9.02 3.93
C ASP A 30 10.48 -7.54 3.82
N GLN A 31 9.24 -7.14 4.12
CA GLN A 31 8.83 -5.74 4.24
C GLN A 31 9.65 -5.02 5.32
N ASP A 32 9.81 -5.63 6.50
CA ASP A 32 10.53 -5.01 7.62
C ASP A 32 12.01 -4.82 7.27
N LYS A 33 12.65 -5.84 6.68
CA LYS A 33 14.03 -5.75 6.16
C LYS A 33 14.18 -4.65 5.11
N LEU A 34 13.21 -4.50 4.20
CA LEU A 34 13.23 -3.46 3.19
C LEU A 34 13.04 -2.07 3.79
N ASN A 35 12.12 -1.92 4.74
CA ASN A 35 11.86 -0.66 5.43
C ASN A 35 13.08 -0.21 6.23
N GLU A 36 13.83 -1.13 6.82
CA GLU A 36 15.09 -0.82 7.48
C GLU A 36 16.17 -0.41 6.47
N ARG A 37 16.38 -1.20 5.41
CA ARG A 37 17.41 -0.93 4.38
C ARG A 37 17.15 0.36 3.61
N LEU A 38 15.89 0.73 3.38
CA LEU A 38 15.48 1.88 2.58
C LEU A 38 14.91 3.02 3.44
N LYS A 39 15.17 3.00 4.76
CA LYS A 39 14.62 3.95 5.75
C LYS A 39 14.88 5.43 5.48
N GLN A 40 15.85 5.75 4.63
CA GLN A 40 16.15 7.13 4.23
C GLN A 40 15.35 7.61 3.00
N LYS A 41 14.66 6.71 2.30
CA LYS A 41 14.02 6.97 1.00
C LYS A 41 12.53 6.69 1.01
N ILE A 42 12.14 5.46 1.36
CA ILE A 42 10.75 5.00 1.21
C ILE A 42 10.26 4.25 2.45
N PHE A 43 8.95 4.27 2.63
CA PHE A 43 8.24 3.48 3.63
C PHE A 43 7.18 2.63 2.93
N ILE A 44 7.30 1.32 3.05
CA ILE A 44 6.44 0.32 2.40
C ILE A 44 5.40 -0.15 3.42
N ILE A 45 4.14 -0.09 3.02
CA ILE A 45 2.99 -0.63 3.74
C ILE A 45 2.37 -1.68 2.83
N ASN A 46 2.39 -2.94 3.25
CA ASN A 46 1.92 -4.06 2.44
C ASN A 46 0.77 -4.80 3.13
N SER A 47 -0.13 -5.33 2.32
CA SER A 47 -1.15 -6.30 2.70
C SER A 47 -0.96 -7.54 1.84
N SER A 48 -0.60 -8.65 2.46
CA SER A 48 -0.50 -9.97 1.84
C SER A 48 -1.71 -10.83 2.19
N ASN A 49 -1.94 -11.88 1.41
CA ASN A 49 -2.93 -12.89 1.77
C ASN A 49 -2.32 -13.82 2.84
N PRO A 50 -2.90 -13.93 4.06
CA PRO A 50 -2.31 -14.72 5.14
C PRO A 50 -2.27 -16.22 4.84
N ARG A 51 -3.18 -16.73 3.99
CA ARG A 51 -3.21 -18.15 3.58
C ARG A 51 -2.26 -18.44 2.43
N GLN A 52 -1.98 -17.44 1.59
CA GLN A 52 -1.09 -17.57 0.44
C GLN A 52 -0.24 -16.29 0.27
N PRO A 53 0.78 -16.07 1.13
CA PRO A 53 1.55 -14.81 1.14
C PRO A 53 2.29 -14.54 -0.18
N ASN A 54 2.53 -15.60 -0.96
CA ASN A 54 3.27 -15.57 -2.21
C ASN A 54 2.37 -15.51 -3.45
N ALA A 55 1.03 -15.52 -3.35
CA ALA A 55 0.14 -15.63 -4.51
C ALA A 55 -0.53 -14.31 -4.92
N ASN A 56 -0.59 -13.32 -4.02
CA ASN A 56 -1.21 -12.01 -4.24
C ASN A 56 -0.52 -10.96 -3.35
N GLY A 57 -0.90 -9.69 -3.48
CA GLY A 57 -0.58 -8.67 -2.49
C GLY A 57 -0.71 -7.26 -3.04
N VAL A 58 -1.03 -6.32 -2.16
CA VAL A 58 -1.08 -4.90 -2.49
C VAL A 58 -0.19 -4.12 -1.54
N ALA A 59 0.47 -3.09 -2.05
CA ALA A 59 1.24 -2.18 -1.20
C ALA A 59 1.09 -0.73 -1.60
N VAL A 60 1.19 0.12 -0.59
CA VAL A 60 1.40 1.55 -0.75
C VAL A 60 2.80 1.90 -0.27
N ILE A 61 3.52 2.62 -1.10
CA ILE A 61 4.91 3.01 -0.87
C ILE A 61 4.93 4.53 -0.77
N LEU A 62 5.35 5.03 0.39
CA LEU A 62 5.43 6.46 0.67
C LEU A 62 6.87 6.94 0.54
N ASN A 63 7.06 8.06 -0.14
CA ASN A 63 8.33 8.75 -0.18
C ASN A 63 8.54 9.50 1.15
N ARG A 64 9.55 9.09 1.93
CA ARG A 64 9.81 9.65 3.26
C ARG A 64 10.28 11.10 3.20
N ARG A 65 10.70 11.59 2.02
CA ARG A 65 11.13 12.98 1.84
C ARG A 65 9.95 13.92 1.70
N SER A 66 8.85 13.51 1.08
CA SER A 66 7.68 14.35 0.79
C SER A 66 6.46 14.07 1.66
N THR A 67 6.39 12.91 2.30
CA THR A 67 5.26 12.51 3.16
C THR A 67 5.64 12.46 4.63
N ALA A 68 4.70 12.76 5.52
CA ALA A 68 4.83 12.52 6.96
C ALA A 68 4.52 11.04 7.26
N TRP A 69 5.30 10.14 6.63
CA TRP A 69 5.08 8.70 6.61
C TRP A 69 4.91 8.07 8.00
N ALA A 70 5.53 8.64 9.04
CA ALA A 70 5.45 8.14 10.41
C ALA A 70 4.06 8.30 11.03
N GLU A 71 3.27 9.26 10.54
CA GLU A 71 1.90 9.54 10.99
C GLU A 71 0.86 8.74 10.19
N THR A 72 1.31 7.79 9.35
CA THR A 72 0.41 7.05 8.47
C THR A 72 -0.49 6.11 9.26
N ARG A 73 -1.80 6.26 9.04
CA ARG A 73 -2.82 5.29 9.43
C ARG A 73 -3.06 4.32 8.28
N ARG A 74 -3.36 3.05 8.61
CA ARG A 74 -3.60 2.01 7.61
C ARG A 74 -4.75 1.11 8.04
N TRP A 75 -5.51 0.66 7.04
CA TRP A 75 -6.63 -0.26 7.21
C TRP A 75 -6.56 -1.32 6.12
N VAL A 76 -6.41 -2.58 6.52
CA VAL A 76 -6.52 -3.72 5.60
C VAL A 76 -8.00 -4.04 5.49
N LEU A 77 -8.62 -3.66 4.37
CA LEU A 77 -10.04 -3.88 4.12
C LEU A 77 -10.28 -5.31 3.64
N VAL A 78 -9.43 -5.78 2.72
CA VAL A 78 -9.44 -7.16 2.24
C VAL A 78 -8.00 -7.66 2.15
N PRO A 79 -7.56 -8.63 2.98
CA PRO A 79 -6.18 -9.11 2.98
C PRO A 79 -5.68 -9.51 1.60
N GLY A 80 -4.55 -8.95 1.17
CA GLY A 80 -3.95 -9.21 -0.14
C GLY A 80 -4.62 -8.53 -1.33
N ARG A 81 -5.74 -7.81 -1.13
CA ARG A 81 -6.55 -7.23 -2.23
C ARG A 81 -6.94 -5.77 -2.03
N ALA A 82 -7.16 -5.30 -0.81
CA ALA A 82 -7.55 -3.92 -0.55
C ALA A 82 -6.86 -3.39 0.70
N LEU A 83 -6.06 -2.34 0.52
CA LEU A 83 -5.34 -1.65 1.58
C LEU A 83 -5.61 -0.16 1.44
N MET A 84 -6.12 0.45 2.51
CA MET A 84 -6.25 1.89 2.61
C MET A 84 -5.19 2.46 3.52
N VAL A 85 -4.61 3.59 3.13
CA VAL A 85 -3.68 4.36 3.95
C VAL A 85 -4.07 5.82 3.95
N GLN A 86 -3.88 6.47 5.09
CA GLN A 86 -4.06 7.91 5.24
C GLN A 86 -2.81 8.49 5.87
N PHE A 87 -2.27 9.54 5.27
CA PHE A 87 -1.04 10.19 5.74
C PHE A 87 -1.07 11.70 5.43
N PRO A 88 -0.39 12.53 6.22
CA PRO A 88 -0.18 13.93 5.88
C PRO A 88 0.89 14.08 4.80
N TRP A 89 0.72 15.09 3.95
CA TRP A 89 1.86 15.59 3.18
C TRP A 89 2.79 16.38 4.10
N LYS A 90 4.12 16.32 3.89
CA LYS A 90 5.02 17.12 4.74
C LYS A 90 4.71 18.60 4.62
N ASN A 91 4.83 19.29 5.74
CA ASN A 91 4.58 20.73 5.86
C ASN A 91 3.16 21.14 5.43
N SER A 92 2.21 20.21 5.48
CA SER A 92 0.80 20.46 5.21
C SER A 92 -0.05 19.87 6.32
N ARG A 93 -1.15 20.55 6.65
CA ARG A 93 -2.18 20.00 7.55
C ARG A 93 -3.14 19.06 6.83
N GLN A 94 -3.07 18.99 5.50
CA GLN A 94 -3.98 18.16 4.72
C GLN A 94 -3.53 16.71 4.70
N HIS A 95 -4.49 15.83 4.98
CA HIS A 95 -4.32 14.40 4.83
C HIS A 95 -4.61 13.99 3.39
N ARG A 96 -4.00 12.87 2.98
CA ARG A 96 -4.30 12.17 1.72
C ARG A 96 -4.69 10.76 2.09
N THR A 97 -5.81 10.30 1.55
CA THR A 97 -6.27 8.93 1.69
C THR A 97 -6.09 8.23 0.35
N ILE A 98 -5.43 7.08 0.36
CA ILE A 98 -5.16 6.26 -0.82
C ILE A 98 -5.68 4.85 -0.55
N LEU A 99 -6.54 4.36 -1.44
CA LEU A 99 -7.03 2.99 -1.43
C LEU A 99 -6.43 2.26 -2.64
N VAL A 100 -5.59 1.26 -2.38
CA VAL A 100 -5.12 0.34 -3.42
C VAL A 100 -6.03 -0.88 -3.45
N VAL A 101 -6.44 -1.26 -4.66
CA VAL A 101 -7.39 -2.35 -4.90
C VAL A 101 -6.81 -3.30 -5.95
N TYR A 102 -6.90 -4.60 -5.70
CA TYR A 102 -6.61 -5.69 -6.62
C TYR A 102 -7.80 -6.65 -6.67
N ALA A 103 -8.74 -6.34 -7.57
CA ALA A 103 -10.00 -7.07 -7.70
C ALA A 103 -9.79 -8.47 -8.30
N PRO A 104 -10.62 -9.47 -7.94
CA PRO A 104 -10.60 -10.80 -8.56
C PRO A 104 -10.92 -10.76 -10.06
N ASN A 105 -10.41 -11.73 -10.82
CA ASN A 105 -10.69 -11.86 -12.26
C ASN A 105 -12.05 -12.52 -12.55
N SER A 106 -12.54 -13.39 -11.66
CA SER A 106 -13.85 -14.03 -11.81
C SER A 106 -14.97 -13.00 -11.63
N ALA A 107 -15.90 -12.91 -12.59
CA ALA A 107 -16.97 -11.90 -12.60
C ALA A 107 -17.81 -11.93 -11.30
N LYS A 108 -18.22 -13.11 -10.85
CA LYS A 108 -19.02 -13.28 -9.62
C LYS A 108 -18.26 -12.86 -8.37
N GLU A 109 -16.97 -13.21 -8.29
CA GLU A 109 -16.11 -12.83 -7.17
C GLU A 109 -15.81 -11.33 -7.19
N ASN A 110 -15.62 -10.75 -8.38
CA ASN A 110 -15.38 -9.33 -8.58
C ASN A 110 -16.58 -8.50 -8.09
N GLU A 111 -17.80 -8.87 -8.47
CA GLU A 111 -19.02 -8.21 -7.99
C GLU A 111 -19.14 -8.28 -6.46
N SER A 112 -19.00 -9.48 -5.87
CA SER A 112 -19.08 -9.66 -4.42
C SER A 112 -17.98 -8.89 -3.68
N PHE A 113 -16.79 -8.81 -4.27
CA PHE A 113 -15.66 -8.05 -3.74
C PHE A 113 -15.98 -6.54 -3.67
N TRP A 114 -16.53 -5.95 -4.74
CA TRP A 114 -16.89 -4.53 -4.73
C TRP A 114 -18.03 -4.21 -3.77
N ARG A 115 -19.05 -5.07 -3.68
CA ARG A 115 -20.12 -4.92 -2.67
C ARG A 115 -19.57 -4.90 -1.24
N THR A 116 -18.61 -5.78 -0.96
CA THR A 116 -17.89 -5.82 0.32
C THR A 116 -17.11 -4.53 0.56
N LEU A 117 -16.33 -4.08 -0.43
CA LEU A 117 -15.48 -2.91 -0.31
C LEU A 117 -16.26 -1.61 -0.11
N VAL A 118 -17.40 -1.45 -0.78
CA VAL A 118 -18.28 -0.28 -0.61
C VAL A 118 -18.87 -0.25 0.80
N ARG A 119 -19.34 -1.39 1.32
CA ARG A 119 -19.85 -1.48 2.69
C ARG A 119 -18.77 -1.10 3.72
N ASP A 120 -17.56 -1.61 3.53
CA ASP A 120 -16.48 -1.45 4.51
C ASP A 120 -15.84 -0.04 4.44
N THR A 121 -15.92 0.66 3.31
CA THR A 121 -15.44 2.05 3.18
C THR A 121 -16.52 3.10 3.45
N GLY A 122 -17.79 2.82 3.15
CA GLY A 122 -18.90 3.77 3.26
C GLY A 122 -19.34 4.12 4.68
N CYS A 123 -19.02 3.28 5.68
CA CYS A 123 -19.43 3.51 7.07
C CYS A 123 -18.30 3.99 8.01
N GLN A 124 -17.03 3.97 7.58
CA GLN A 124 -15.88 4.21 8.48
C GLN A 124 -15.13 5.52 8.25
N PHE A 125 -15.35 6.23 7.13
CA PHE A 125 -14.47 7.32 6.69
C PHE A 125 -15.19 8.55 6.11
N LEU A 126 -16.52 8.58 6.20
CA LEU A 126 -17.38 9.77 6.04
C LEU A 126 -17.99 10.09 7.41
#